data_AF-A0A060PH33-F1
#
_entry.id   AF-A0A060PH33-F1
#
_cell.length_a   1.000
_cell.length_b   1.000
_cell.length_c   1.000
_cell.angle_alpha   90.00
_cell.angle_beta   90.00
_cell.angle_gamma   90.00
#
_symmetry.space_group_name_H-M   'P 1'
#
loop_
_entity.id
_entity.type
_entity.pdbx_description
1 polymer ?
#
loop_
_entity_poly.entity_id
_entity_poly.type
_entity_poly.pdbx_seq_one_letter_code
_entity_poly.pdbx_strand_id
1 'polypeptide(L)'
;MRPQVKFLANDLRASIVLVGTDDAVVALQSDTQMVSRFTPFEIPRWHESDAFRRLLSAFERTLPLRRPSDLALREIVQYVLAASEGLTGEVSRILNAAAELAIRDGNESINLHHLEQVTYLAVH
;
A
#
# COMPACT_ATOMS: atom_id res chain seq x y z
N MET A 1 -21.15 34.39 -1.75
CA MET A 1 -20.60 33.05 -2.07
C MET A 1 -19.12 33.04 -1.70
N ARG A 2 -18.72 32.32 -0.65
CA ARG A 2 -17.36 32.38 -0.07
C ARG A 2 -16.38 31.50 -0.88
N PRO A 3 -15.23 32.01 -1.38
CA PRO A 3 -14.26 31.19 -2.07
C PRO A 3 -13.34 30.49 -1.05
N GLN A 4 -13.89 29.56 -0.26
CA GLN A 4 -13.15 28.83 0.78
C GLN A 4 -12.33 27.64 0.26
N VAL A 5 -12.39 27.35 -1.04
CA VAL A 5 -11.71 26.17 -1.62
C VAL A 5 -10.27 26.48 -2.11
N LYS A 6 -9.86 27.76 -2.13
CA LYS A 6 -8.50 28.13 -2.61
C LYS A 6 -7.42 28.19 -1.51
N PHE A 7 -7.77 28.03 -0.24
CA PHE A 7 -6.85 28.28 0.89
C PHE A 7 -6.48 27.05 1.73
N LEU A 8 -6.59 25.83 1.19
CA LEU A 8 -6.07 24.62 1.87
C LEU A 8 -4.88 23.97 1.15
N ALA A 9 -4.60 24.35 -0.09
CA ALA A 9 -3.56 23.72 -0.91
C ALA A 9 -2.15 24.33 -0.73
N ASN A 10 -2.00 25.42 0.04
CA ASN A 10 -0.72 26.14 0.15
C ASN A 10 -0.02 26.03 1.51
N ASP A 11 -0.64 25.39 2.51
CA ASP A 11 -0.08 25.32 3.88
C ASP A 11 0.38 23.91 4.31
N LEU A 12 0.15 22.88 3.50
CA LEU A 12 0.82 21.60 3.64
C LEU A 12 1.73 21.39 2.44
N ARG A 13 3.01 21.11 2.69
CA ARG A 13 3.94 20.52 1.73
C ARG A 13 3.53 19.08 1.38
N ALA A 14 2.29 18.88 0.96
CA ALA A 14 1.73 17.59 0.60
C ALA A 14 1.62 17.52 -0.93
N SER A 15 2.37 16.61 -1.52
CA SER A 15 2.14 16.19 -2.91
C SER A 15 0.78 15.48 -2.94
N ILE A 16 -0.17 16.01 -3.70
CA ILE A 16 -1.46 15.34 -3.94
C ILE A 16 -1.21 14.29 -5.02
N VAL A 17 -1.19 13.01 -4.64
CA VAL A 17 -1.15 11.88 -5.58
C VAL A 17 -2.58 11.34 -5.71
N LEU A 18 -3.16 11.46 -6.90
CA LEU A 18 -4.45 10.86 -7.21
C LEU A 18 -4.23 9.38 -7.56
N VAL A 19 -4.82 8.46 -6.78
CA VAL A 19 -4.76 7.01 -7.02
C VAL A 19 -6.19 6.52 -7.26
N GLY A 20 -6.42 5.83 -8.36
CA GLY A 20 -7.73 5.27 -8.73
C GLY A 20 -7.57 4.01 -9.57
N THR A 21 -8.66 3.24 -9.70
CA THR A 21 -8.79 2.11 -10.64
C THR A 21 -8.98 2.63 -12.08
N ASP A 22 -8.87 1.76 -13.09
CA ASP A 22 -8.99 2.10 -14.53
C ASP A 22 -10.18 3.04 -14.84
N ASP A 23 -11.32 2.87 -14.16
CA ASP A 23 -12.51 3.74 -14.31
C ASP A 23 -12.33 5.19 -13.84
N ALA A 24 -11.36 5.47 -12.96
CA ALA A 24 -11.04 6.84 -12.54
C ALA A 24 -10.33 7.63 -13.65
N VAL A 25 -9.72 6.94 -14.62
CA VAL A 25 -9.06 7.57 -15.77
C VAL A 25 -10.10 8.16 -16.73
N VAL A 26 -11.28 7.52 -16.87
CA VAL A 26 -12.33 7.97 -17.80
C VAL A 26 -13.00 9.27 -17.33
N ALA A 27 -13.14 9.48 -16.01
CA ALA A 27 -13.71 10.72 -15.47
C ALA A 27 -12.80 11.96 -15.63
N LEU A 28 -11.48 11.76 -15.79
CA LEU A 28 -10.52 12.85 -16.00
C LEU A 28 -10.38 13.28 -17.47
N GLN A 29 -10.88 12.48 -18.41
CA GLN A 29 -10.72 12.69 -19.86
C GLN A 29 -11.74 13.66 -20.48
N SER A 30 -12.72 14.13 -19.72
CA SER A 30 -13.76 15.03 -20.24
C SER A 30 -13.33 16.50 -20.38
N ASP A 31 -12.10 16.87 -20.01
CA ASP A 31 -11.58 18.22 -20.20
C ASP A 31 -10.18 18.24 -20.83
N THR A 32 -10.12 18.65 -22.10
CA THR A 32 -8.91 18.71 -22.94
C THR A 32 -7.82 19.62 -22.36
N GLN A 33 -8.12 20.49 -21.39
CA GLN A 33 -7.14 21.36 -20.73
C GLN A 33 -6.39 20.68 -19.55
N MET A 34 -6.86 19.54 -19.05
CA MET A 34 -6.29 18.90 -17.85
C MET A 34 -5.24 17.82 -18.14
N VAL A 35 -5.31 17.15 -19.30
CA VAL A 35 -4.43 16.01 -19.66
C VAL A 35 -2.95 16.40 -19.80
N SER A 36 -2.64 17.66 -20.14
CA SER A 36 -1.25 18.13 -20.28
C SER A 36 -0.49 18.28 -18.95
N ARG A 37 -1.18 18.28 -17.80
CA ARG A 37 -0.55 18.46 -16.47
C ARG A 37 -0.48 17.21 -15.62
N PHE A 38 -1.16 16.14 -16.03
CA PHE A 38 -1.22 14.89 -15.29
C PHE A 38 -0.77 13.77 -16.21
N THR A 39 0.53 13.44 -16.14
CA THR A 39 1.05 12.22 -16.75
C THR A 39 0.52 11.04 -15.95
N PRO A 40 -0.27 10.13 -16.55
CA PRO A 40 -0.66 8.90 -15.88
C PRO A 40 0.61 8.13 -15.53
N PHE A 41 0.79 7.79 -14.26
CA PHE A 41 1.84 6.88 -13.83
C PHE A 41 1.16 5.61 -13.36
N GLU A 42 1.25 4.56 -14.18
CA GLU A 42 0.84 3.23 -13.77
C GLU A 42 1.88 2.70 -12.78
N ILE A 43 1.43 2.29 -11.60
CA ILE A 43 2.30 1.59 -10.66
C ILE A 43 2.38 0.14 -11.14
N PRO A 44 3.53 -0.32 -11.67
CA PRO A 44 3.66 -1.68 -12.15
C PRO A 44 3.47 -2.67 -11.00
N ARG A 45 2.98 -3.86 -11.33
CA ARG A 45 2.89 -4.95 -10.34
C ARG A 45 4.29 -5.34 -9.87
N TRP A 46 4.42 -5.52 -8.57
CA TRP A 46 5.62 -6.08 -7.98
C TRP A 46 5.84 -7.51 -8.46
N HIS A 47 7.11 -7.88 -8.55
CA HIS A 47 7.59 -9.24 -8.75
C HIS A 47 8.69 -9.52 -7.73
N GLU A 48 9.06 -10.79 -7.56
CA GLU A 48 10.16 -11.15 -6.67
C GLU A 48 11.44 -10.43 -7.14
N SER A 49 11.92 -9.48 -6.33
CA SER A 49 13.05 -8.60 -6.65
C SER A 49 13.63 -8.00 -5.39
N ASP A 50 14.87 -7.51 -5.48
CA ASP A 50 15.49 -6.76 -4.39
C ASP A 50 14.75 -5.47 -4.07
N ALA A 51 14.10 -4.85 -5.06
CA ALA A 51 13.27 -3.68 -4.87
C ALA A 51 12.03 -4.00 -4.01
N PHE A 52 11.37 -5.13 -4.27
CA PHE A 52 10.23 -5.58 -3.47
C PHE A 52 10.67 -5.97 -2.05
N ARG A 53 11.81 -6.65 -1.89
CA ARG A 53 12.39 -6.93 -0.56
C ARG A 53 12.66 -5.66 0.23
N ARG A 54 13.21 -4.63 -0.43
CA ARG A 54 13.44 -3.29 0.18
C ARG A 54 12.13 -2.62 0.58
N LEU A 55 11.07 -2.75 -0.22
CA LEU A 55 9.74 -2.26 0.14
C LEU A 55 9.26 -2.92 1.44
N LEU A 56 9.36 -4.25 1.55
CA LEU A 56 8.95 -4.97 2.76
C LEU A 56 9.79 -4.56 3.99
N SER A 57 11.10 -4.39 3.83
CA SER A 57 11.95 -3.85 4.90
C SER A 57 11.58 -2.41 5.30
N ALA A 58 11.07 -1.60 4.37
CA ALA A 58 10.57 -0.26 4.70
C ALA A 58 9.25 -0.32 5.49
N PHE A 59 8.36 -1.26 5.13
CA PHE A 59 7.16 -1.55 5.94
C PHE A 59 7.54 -1.98 7.35
N GLU A 60 8.51 -2.89 7.51
CA GLU A 60 8.96 -3.36 8.82
C GLU A 60 9.40 -2.21 9.75
N ARG A 61 10.02 -1.15 9.19
CA ARG A 61 10.45 0.03 9.95
C ARG A 61 9.33 1.01 10.28
N THR A 62 8.20 0.93 9.60
CA THR A 62 7.07 1.85 9.74
C THR A 62 5.91 1.24 10.52
N LEU A 63 5.79 -0.09 10.51
CA LEU A 63 4.81 -0.81 11.30
C LEU A 63 5.11 -0.67 12.80
N PRO A 64 4.09 -0.47 13.65
CA PRO A 64 4.26 -0.26 15.09
C PRO A 64 4.51 -1.58 15.85
N LEU A 65 5.42 -2.42 15.37
CA LEU A 65 5.76 -3.72 15.96
C LEU A 65 6.98 -3.58 16.87
N ARG A 66 6.94 -4.21 18.04
CA ARG A 66 8.05 -4.13 19.02
C ARG A 66 9.18 -5.11 18.72
N ARG A 67 8.90 -6.16 17.96
CA ARG A 67 9.87 -7.19 17.59
C ARG A 67 10.08 -7.19 16.07
N PRO A 68 11.31 -7.45 15.60
CA PRO A 68 11.56 -7.64 14.18
C PRO A 68 10.67 -8.78 13.65
N SER A 69 10.19 -8.59 12.44
CA SER A 69 9.33 -9.54 11.73
C SER A 69 10.06 -10.20 10.55
N ASP A 70 11.28 -9.75 10.24
CA ASP A 70 12.14 -10.24 9.16
C ASP A 70 11.36 -10.39 7.84
N LEU A 71 10.62 -9.34 7.45
CA LEU A 71 9.70 -9.39 6.30
C LEU A 71 10.43 -9.64 4.96
N ALA A 72 11.75 -9.50 4.94
CA ALA A 72 12.60 -9.82 3.79
C ALA A 72 12.92 -11.32 3.65
N LEU A 73 12.48 -12.17 4.60
CA LEU A 73 12.57 -13.62 4.50
C LEU A 73 11.87 -14.11 3.24
N ARG A 74 12.52 -15.02 2.53
CA ARG A 74 12.04 -15.52 1.23
C ARG A 74 10.60 -16.01 1.29
N GLU A 75 10.24 -16.76 2.34
CA GLU A 75 8.90 -17.32 2.51
C GLU A 75 7.83 -16.24 2.66
N ILE A 76 8.09 -15.20 3.47
CA ILE A 76 7.19 -14.05 3.64
C ILE A 76 7.08 -13.26 2.34
N VAL A 77 8.21 -13.00 1.67
CA VAL A 77 8.25 -12.29 0.38
C VAL A 77 7.37 -13.00 -0.65
N GLN A 78 7.55 -14.31 -0.80
CA GLN A 78 6.80 -15.12 -1.76
C GLN A 78 5.32 -15.18 -1.41
N TYR A 79 4.98 -15.32 -0.12
CA TYR A 79 3.60 -15.34 0.34
C TYR A 79 2.90 -14.00 0.07
N VAL A 80 3.48 -12.89 0.51
CA VAL A 80 2.89 -11.55 0.34
C VAL A 80 2.76 -11.22 -1.14
N LEU A 81 3.75 -11.58 -1.97
CA LEU A 81 3.68 -11.37 -3.40
C LEU A 81 2.52 -12.14 -4.04
N ALA A 82 2.35 -13.41 -3.67
CA ALA A 82 1.26 -14.24 -4.17
C ALA A 82 -0.11 -13.74 -3.70
N ALA A 83 -0.25 -13.42 -2.40
CA ALA A 83 -1.51 -12.96 -1.82
C ALA A 83 -1.93 -11.56 -2.28
N SER A 84 -0.98 -10.69 -2.64
CA SER A 84 -1.25 -9.34 -3.14
C SER A 84 -1.36 -9.23 -4.66
N GLU A 85 -1.05 -10.31 -5.40
CA GLU A 85 -0.88 -10.29 -6.86
C GLU A 85 0.09 -9.19 -7.36
N GLY A 86 1.04 -8.79 -6.51
CA GLY A 86 1.98 -7.70 -6.75
C GLY A 86 1.38 -6.29 -6.70
N LEU A 87 0.16 -6.10 -6.20
CA LEU A 87 -0.46 -4.78 -6.05
C LEU A 87 0.02 -4.11 -4.77
N THR A 88 0.64 -2.92 -4.89
CA THR A 88 1.14 -2.15 -3.73
C THR A 88 0.07 -1.88 -2.67
N GLY A 89 -1.16 -1.59 -3.11
CA GLY A 89 -2.30 -1.37 -2.21
C GLY A 89 -2.63 -2.62 -1.39
N GLU A 90 -2.67 -3.79 -2.03
CA GLU A 90 -2.93 -5.06 -1.36
C GLU A 90 -1.78 -5.46 -0.43
N VAL A 91 -0.52 -5.23 -0.83
CA VAL A 91 0.63 -5.43 0.05
C VAL A 91 0.47 -4.60 1.34
N SER A 92 0.13 -3.31 1.21
CA SER A 92 -0.08 -2.45 2.38
C SER A 92 -1.26 -2.93 3.24
N ARG A 93 -2.36 -3.37 2.62
CA ARG A 93 -3.55 -3.87 3.32
C ARG A 93 -3.23 -5.12 4.13
N ILE A 94 -2.58 -6.11 3.50
CA ILE A 94 -2.20 -7.38 4.13
C ILE A 94 -1.25 -7.13 5.30
N LEU A 95 -0.20 -6.33 5.10
CA LEU A 95 0.79 -6.08 6.15
C LEU A 95 0.22 -5.32 7.35
N ASN A 96 -0.64 -4.32 7.11
CA ASN A 96 -1.29 -3.57 8.19
C ASN A 96 -2.23 -4.46 9.02
N ALA A 97 -3.05 -5.29 8.36
CA ALA A 97 -3.94 -6.22 9.04
C ALA A 97 -3.14 -7.30 9.82
N ALA A 98 -2.03 -7.78 9.26
CA ALA A 98 -1.18 -8.76 9.93
C ALA A 98 -0.48 -8.17 11.15
N ALA A 99 -0.02 -6.91 11.06
CA ALA A 99 0.54 -6.18 12.20
C ALA A 99 -0.50 -5.96 13.29
N GLU A 100 -1.74 -5.63 12.93
CA GLU A 100 -2.83 -5.48 13.89
C GLU A 100 -3.12 -6.79 14.63
N LEU A 101 -3.18 -7.93 13.92
CA LEU A 101 -3.32 -9.24 14.55
C LEU A 101 -2.16 -9.55 15.50
N ALA A 102 -0.92 -9.30 15.06
CA ALA A 102 0.28 -9.52 15.87
C ALA A 102 0.33 -8.63 17.13
N ILE A 103 -0.28 -7.45 17.09
CA ILE A 103 -0.41 -6.61 18.28
C ILE A 103 -1.49 -7.16 19.21
N ARG A 104 -2.61 -7.60 18.64
CA ARG A 104 -3.76 -8.12 19.40
C ARG A 104 -3.45 -9.43 20.14
N ASP A 105 -2.62 -10.30 19.55
CA ASP A 105 -2.22 -11.57 20.17
C ASP A 105 -0.97 -11.47 21.07
N GLY A 106 -0.31 -10.30 21.09
CA GLY A 106 0.86 -10.00 21.91
C GLY A 106 2.18 -10.54 21.37
N ASN A 107 2.19 -11.12 20.16
CA ASN A 107 3.42 -11.56 19.51
C ASN A 107 4.28 -10.36 19.03
N GLU A 108 3.64 -9.24 18.71
CA GLU A 108 4.26 -7.98 18.27
C GLU A 108 5.32 -8.16 17.18
N SER A 109 5.13 -9.20 16.34
CA SER A 109 5.95 -9.62 15.19
C SER A 109 5.06 -10.34 14.18
N ILE A 110 5.18 -9.98 12.90
CA ILE A 110 4.47 -10.68 11.81
C ILE A 110 5.21 -11.98 11.49
N ASN A 111 4.46 -13.07 11.45
CA ASN A 111 4.90 -14.35 10.93
C ASN A 111 3.92 -14.85 9.85
N LEU A 112 4.23 -15.99 9.24
CA LEU A 112 3.39 -16.57 8.19
C LEU A 112 1.94 -16.82 8.65
N HIS A 113 1.74 -17.24 9.91
CA HIS A 113 0.41 -17.50 10.46
C HIS A 113 -0.49 -16.25 10.43
N HIS A 114 0.04 -15.07 10.77
CA HIS A 114 -0.72 -13.82 10.71
C HIS A 114 -1.14 -13.48 9.27
N LEU A 115 -0.23 -13.70 8.32
CA LEU A 115 -0.48 -13.43 6.90
C LEU A 115 -1.55 -14.39 6.35
N GLU A 116 -1.50 -15.65 6.74
CA GLU A 116 -2.51 -16.67 6.42
C GLU A 116 -3.88 -16.31 6.98
N GLN A 117 -3.95 -15.88 8.24
CA GLN A 117 -5.20 -15.47 8.87
C GLN A 117 -5.84 -14.27 8.17
N VAL A 118 -5.05 -13.23 7.85
CA VAL A 118 -5.56 -12.05 7.13
C VAL A 118 -6.06 -12.42 5.73
N THR A 119 -5.32 -13.27 5.02
CA THR A 119 -5.67 -13.66 3.66
C THR A 119 -6.92 -14.53 3.65
N TYR A 120 -7.07 -15.42 4.63
CA TYR A 120 -8.28 -16.22 4.81
C TYR A 120 -9.52 -15.34 5.08
N LEU A 121 -9.39 -14.33 5.94
CA LEU A 121 -10.46 -13.38 6.25
C LEU A 121 -10.81 -12.45 5.09
N ALA A 122 -9.94 -12.29 4.09
CA ALA A 122 -10.21 -11.45 2.92
C ALA A 122 -11.00 -12.17 1.82
N VAL A 123 -11.06 -13.51 1.87
CA VAL A 123 -11.73 -14.37 0.86
C VAL A 123 -13.15 -14.80 1.31
N HIS A 124 -13.52 -14.53 2.57
CA HIS A 124 -14.81 -14.88 3.18
C HIS A 124 -15.52 -13.65 3.76
#